data_AF-A0A7V9UUX7-F1
#
_entry.id   AF-A0A7V9UUX7-F1
#
_cell.length_a   1.000
_cell.length_b   1.000
_cell.length_c   1.000
_cell.angle_alpha   90.00
_cell.angle_beta   90.00
_cell.angle_gamma   90.00
#
_symmetry.space_group_name_H-M   'P 1'
#
loop_
_entity.id
_entity.type
_entity.pdbx_description
1 polymer ?
#
loop_
_entity_poly.entity_id
_entity_poly.type
_entity_poly.pdbx_seq_one_letter_code
_entity_poly.pdbx_strand_id
1 'polypeptide(L)' 'MNDDLRFPIGKYDSGQEITPELRRKYIQTIKDLPENIENAVANLTDEQMDTPYRPEGWTVRQTVHHIADSHLNSYCRF' A
#
# COMPACT_ATOMS: atom_id res chain seq x y z
N MET A 1 -15.87 13.39 5.77
CA MET A 1 -14.59 12.66 5.69
C MET A 1 -14.81 11.33 6.40
N ASN A 2 -14.25 10.23 5.89
CA ASN A 2 -14.40 8.95 6.57
C ASN A 2 -13.42 8.94 7.75
N ASP A 3 -13.93 9.00 8.98
CA ASP A 3 -13.11 9.10 10.19
C ASP A 3 -12.44 7.76 10.56
N ASP A 4 -12.71 6.68 9.80
CA ASP A 4 -12.04 5.39 9.98
C ASP A 4 -10.63 5.38 9.37
N LEU A 5 -9.64 5.66 10.21
CA LEU A 5 -8.21 5.64 9.88
C LEU A 5 -7.72 4.28 9.34
N ARG A 6 -8.49 3.19 9.47
CA ARG A 6 -8.15 1.90 8.84
C ARG A 6 -8.33 1.91 7.32
N PHE A 7 -9.27 2.70 6.81
CA PHE A 7 -9.62 2.78 5.38
C PHE A 7 -9.64 4.25 4.92
N PRO A 8 -8.48 4.94 4.98
CA PRO A 8 -8.40 6.39 4.73
C PRO A 8 -8.80 6.78 3.30
N ILE A 9 -8.71 5.84 2.35
CA ILE A 9 -9.14 6.01 0.94
C ILE A 9 -10.35 5.12 0.57
N GLY A 10 -11.03 4.56 1.56
CA GLY A 10 -12.11 3.59 1.36
C GLY A 10 -11.63 2.16 1.13
N LYS A 11 -12.56 1.27 0.78
CA LYS A 11 -12.29 -0.14 0.45
C LYS A 11 -12.27 -0.32 -1.07
N TYR A 12 -11.56 -1.35 -1.54
CA TYR A 12 -11.61 -1.78 -2.94
C TYR A 12 -13.04 -2.17 -3.33
N ASP A 13 -13.50 -1.67 -4.49
CA ASP A 13 -14.76 -2.04 -5.12
C ASP A 13 -14.47 -2.88 -6.37
N SER A 14 -14.93 -4.14 -6.37
CA SER A 14 -14.74 -5.08 -7.47
C SER A 14 -15.74 -4.93 -8.61
N GLY A 15 -16.74 -4.05 -8.48
CA GLY A 15 -17.83 -3.88 -9.44
C GLY A 15 -17.46 -3.22 -10.77
N GLN A 16 -16.19 -2.85 -10.95
CA GLN A 16 -15.70 -2.20 -12.16
C GLN A 16 -15.28 -3.22 -13.23
N GLU A 17 -15.78 -3.04 -14.45
CA GLU A 17 -15.32 -3.81 -15.60
C GLU A 17 -13.84 -3.51 -15.91
N ILE A 18 -13.01 -4.55 -16.01
CA ILE A 18 -11.57 -4.41 -16.24
C ILE A 18 -11.29 -4.39 -17.74
N THR A 19 -11.25 -3.19 -18.31
CA THR A 19 -10.88 -2.97 -19.71
C THR A 19 -9.37 -3.18 -19.94
N PRO A 20 -8.92 -3.39 -21.20
CA PRO A 20 -7.50 -3.46 -21.53
C PRO A 20 -6.71 -2.22 -21.10
N GLU A 21 -7.31 -1.03 -21.19
CA GLU A 21 -6.73 0.25 -20.78
C GLU A 21 -6.50 0.28 -19.27
N LEU A 22 -7.52 -0.13 -18.49
CA LEU A 22 -7.42 -0.23 -17.03
C LEU A 22 -6.39 -1.26 -16.61
N ARG A 23 -6.33 -2.42 -17.29
CA ARG A 23 -5.31 -3.43 -17.04
C ARG A 23 -3.90 -2.87 -17.23
N ARG A 24 -3.64 -2.15 -18.33
CA ARG A 24 -2.34 -1.49 -18.55
C ARG A 24 -2.02 -0.48 -17.45
N LYS A 25 -3.02 0.31 -17.03
CA LYS A 25 -2.87 1.26 -15.93
C LYS A 25 -2.51 0.56 -14.61
N TYR A 26 -3.19 -0.52 -14.25
CA TYR A 26 -2.89 -1.25 -13.00
C TYR A 26 -1.52 -1.91 -13.01
N ILE A 27 -1.09 -2.47 -14.15
CA ILE A 27 0.28 -2.99 -14.29
C ILE A 27 1.31 -1.88 -14.04
N GLN A 28 1.07 -0.68 -14.61
CA GLN A 28 1.94 0.47 -14.40
C GLN A 28 1.92 0.91 -12.92
N THR A 29 0.76 0.96 -12.27
CA THR A 29 0.64 1.27 -10.83
C THR A 29 1.42 0.28 -9.96
N ILE A 30 1.36 -1.03 -10.24
CA ILE A 30 2.15 -2.03 -9.51
C ILE A 30 3.65 -1.82 -9.74
N LYS A 31 4.04 -1.49 -10.97
CA LYS A 31 5.44 -1.22 -11.35
C LYS A 31 6.01 0.00 -10.61
N ASP A 32 5.22 1.06 -10.46
CA ASP A 32 5.66 2.32 -9.85
C ASP A 32 5.59 2.30 -8.30
N LEU A 33 4.89 1.31 -7.72
CA LEU A 33 4.68 1.24 -6.28
C LEU A 33 5.98 1.23 -5.45
N PRO A 34 7.04 0.47 -5.79
CA PRO A 34 8.26 0.43 -4.98
C PRO A 34 8.93 1.81 -4.85
N GLU A 35 9.05 2.55 -5.95
CA GLU A 35 9.62 3.90 -5.97
C GLU A 35 8.76 4.88 -5.17
N ASN A 36 7.43 4.77 -5.28
CA ASN A 36 6.51 5.60 -4.50
C ASN A 36 6.65 5.35 -2.99
N ILE A 37 6.82 4.08 -2.57
CA ILE A 37 7.04 3.74 -1.16
C ILE A 37 8.39 4.28 -0.68
N GLU A 38 9.46 4.08 -1.46
CA GLU A 38 10.80 4.58 -1.14
C GLU A 38 10.78 6.10 -0.94
N ASN A 39 10.20 6.85 -1.87
CA ASN A 39 10.06 8.30 -1.78
C ASN A 39 9.22 8.74 -0.57
N ALA A 40 8.18 7.98 -0.21
CA ALA A 40 7.31 8.30 0.93
C ALA A 40 8.03 8.16 2.27
N VAL A 41 9.04 7.28 2.37
CA VAL A 41 9.79 7.02 3.62
C VAL A 41 11.21 7.56 3.64
N ALA A 42 11.71 8.08 2.51
CA ALA A 42 13.12 8.46 2.32
C ALA A 42 13.68 9.43 3.38
N ASN A 43 12.85 10.29 3.96
CA ASN A 43 13.26 11.31 4.92
C ASN A 43 12.78 11.04 6.35
N LEU A 44 12.25 9.85 6.63
CA LEU A 44 11.79 9.49 7.97
C LEU A 44 12.98 9.07 8.84
N THR A 45 13.02 9.54 10.08
CA THR A 45 13.95 9.02 11.09
C THR A 45 13.53 7.63 11.54
N ASP A 46 14.40 6.90 12.25
CA ASP A 46 14.05 5.59 12.80
C ASP A 46 12.86 5.68 13.77
N GLU A 47 12.78 6.72 14.59
CA GLU A 47 11.65 6.96 15.50
C GLU A 47 10.34 7.19 14.73
N GLN A 48 10.40 7.88 13.59
CA GLN A 48 9.24 8.07 12.72
C GLN A 48 8.84 6.79 12.00
N MET A 49 9.82 5.97 11.59
CA MET A 49 9.58 4.65 11.01
C MET A 49 8.90 3.71 12.02
N ASP A 50 9.18 3.87 13.31
CA ASP A 50 8.58 3.10 14.40
C ASP A 50 7.30 3.74 14.98
N THR A 51 6.80 4.81 14.37
CA THR A 51 5.53 5.44 14.77
C THR A 51 4.33 4.67 14.17
N PRO A 52 3.30 4.33 14.96
CA PRO A 52 2.07 3.74 14.45
C PRO A 52 1.32 4.66 13.47
N TYR A 53 0.89 4.14 12.31
CA TYR A 53 0.16 4.97 11.33
C TYR A 53 -1.26 5.37 11.82
N ARG A 54 -1.78 4.66 12.83
CA ARG A 54 -3.03 4.96 13.55
C ARG A 54 -2.96 4.38 14.98
N PRO A 55 -3.84 4.80 15.92
CA PRO A 55 -3.90 4.22 17.26
C PRO A 55 -4.09 2.69 17.21
N GLU A 56 -3.31 1.97 18.03
CA GLU A 56 -3.25 0.50 18.07
C GLU A 56 -2.96 -0.16 16.71
N GLY A 57 -2.34 0.59 15.79
CA GLY A 57 -1.99 0.14 14.44
C GLY A 57 -0.53 -0.30 14.33
N TRP A 58 -0.16 -0.75 13.14
CA TRP A 58 1.22 -1.04 12.81
C TRP A 58 2.06 0.22 12.67
N THR A 59 3.36 0.08 12.91
CA THR A 59 4.33 1.11 12.57
C THR A 59 4.44 1.28 11.05
N VAL A 60 5.01 2.41 10.62
CA VAL A 60 5.35 2.62 9.20
C VAL A 60 6.25 1.49 8.70
N ARG A 61 7.28 1.13 9.48
CA ARG A 61 8.21 0.03 9.17
C ARG A 61 7.50 -1.31 8.95
N GLN A 62 6.60 -1.69 9.87
CA GLN A 62 5.81 -2.92 9.75
C GLN A 62 4.91 -2.90 8.52
N THR A 63 4.28 -1.76 8.22
CA THR A 63 3.40 -1.61 7.07
C THR A 63 4.17 -1.76 5.75
N VAL A 64 5.35 -1.14 5.63
CA VAL A 64 6.22 -1.26 4.46
C VAL A 64 6.65 -2.72 4.24
N HIS A 65 7.10 -3.41 5.29
CA HIS A 65 7.48 -4.82 5.18
C HIS A 65 6.28 -5.72 4.82
N HIS A 66 5.11 -5.45 5.38
CA HIS A 66 3.90 -6.22 5.04
C HIS A 66 3.51 -6.09 3.57
N ILE A 67 3.70 -4.93 2.93
CA ILE A 67 3.43 -4.78 1.50
C ILE A 67 4.30 -5.76 0.70
N ALA A 68 5.60 -5.87 1.01
CA ALA A 68 6.49 -6.81 0.36
C ALA A 68 6.05 -8.27 0.56
N ASP A 69 5.75 -8.66 1.81
CA ASP A 69 5.31 -10.02 2.14
C ASP A 69 3.98 -10.38 1.46
N SER A 70 3.02 -9.46 1.47
CA SER A 70 1.71 -9.64 0.86
C SER A 70 1.81 -9.78 -0.67
N HIS A 71 2.63 -8.94 -1.30
CA HIS A 71 2.85 -8.98 -2.75
C HIS A 71 3.57 -10.25 -3.18
N LEU A 72 4.59 -10.70 -2.41
CA LEU A 72 5.27 -11.96 -2.65
C LEU A 72 4.29 -13.15 -2.52
N ASN A 73 3.44 -13.15 -1.49
CA ASN A 73 2.42 -14.18 -1.33
C ASN A 73 1.45 -14.21 -2.51
N SER A 74 1.02 -13.06 -3.02
CA SER A 74 0.17 -12.97 -4.20
C SER A 74 0.86 -13.56 -5.43
N TYR A 75 2.09 -13.13 -5.71
CA TYR A 75 2.87 -13.59 -6.86
C TYR A 75 3.18 -15.09 -6.84
N CYS A 76 3.44 -15.67 -5.66
CA CYS A 76 3.76 -17.10 -5.54
C CYS A 76 2.52 -18.00 -5.60
N ARG A 77 1.32 -17.48 -5.29
CA ARG A 77 0.09 -18.30 -5.15
C ARG A 77 -0.86 -18.20 -6.33
N PHE A 78 -0.76 -17.15 -7.15
CA PHE A 78 -1.70 -16.84 -8.23
C PHE A 78 -0.94 -16.45 -9.50
#